data_AF-A0A2V6YNQ0-F1
#
_entry.id   AF-A0A2V6YNQ0-F1
#
_cell.length_a   1.000
_cell.length_b   1.000
_cell.length_c   1.000
_cell.angle_alpha   90.00
_cell.angle_beta   90.00
_cell.angle_gamma   90.00
#
_symmetry.space_group_name_H-M   'P 1'
#
loop_
_entity.id
_entity.type
_entity.pdbx_description
1 polymer ?
#
loop_
_entity_poly.entity_id
_entity_poly.type
_entity_poly.pdbx_seq_one_letter_code
_entity_poly.pdbx_strand_id
1 'polypeptide(L)'
;AANPTDAGLTKEMLAKGFYHTTGVGPDLMENAKKAVRAMIDWLVRDQGLSLHEAYAICSVVGDLKLSEVVDIPNWIVSMTVPRGI
;
A
#
# COMPACT_ATOMS: atom_id res chain seq x y z
N ALA A 1 11.75 12.12 -9.75
CA ALA A 1 10.93 11.71 -10.92
C ALA A 1 9.50 11.55 -10.44
N ALA A 2 8.48 11.84 -11.27
CA ALA A 2 7.11 11.52 -10.90
C ALA A 2 6.99 10.00 -10.71
N ASN A 3 6.33 9.55 -9.64
CA ASN A 3 6.08 8.13 -9.43
C ASN A 3 5.17 7.64 -10.57
N PRO A 4 5.54 6.59 -11.35
CA PRO A 4 4.78 6.20 -12.53
C PRO A 4 3.30 5.87 -12.25
N THR A 5 3.00 5.40 -11.04
CA THR A 5 1.64 5.07 -10.59
C THR A 5 0.77 6.29 -10.30
N ASP A 6 1.36 7.48 -10.20
CA ASP A 6 0.63 8.74 -10.00
C ASP A 6 -0.05 9.24 -11.29
N ALA A 7 0.34 8.72 -12.46
CA ALA A 7 -0.13 9.21 -13.75
C ALA A 7 -1.65 9.07 -13.97
N GLY A 8 -2.28 8.10 -13.29
CA GLY A 8 -3.73 7.89 -13.34
C GLY A 8 -4.53 8.70 -12.31
N LEU A 9 -3.88 9.47 -11.44
CA LEU A 9 -4.53 10.15 -10.32
C LEU A 9 -4.91 11.59 -10.66
N THR A 10 -6.04 12.04 -10.12
CA THR A 10 -6.43 13.45 -10.22
C THR A 10 -5.52 14.34 -9.36
N LYS A 11 -5.43 15.64 -9.69
CA LYS A 11 -4.67 16.60 -8.88
C LYS A 11 -5.16 16.66 -7.43
N GLU A 12 -6.46 16.48 -7.21
CA GLU A 12 -7.04 16.48 -5.88
C GLU A 12 -6.60 15.25 -5.07
N MET A 13 -6.58 14.06 -5.68
CA MET A 13 -6.09 12.84 -5.03
C MET A 13 -4.61 12.97 -4.67
N LEU A 14 -3.78 13.48 -5.58
CA LEU A 14 -2.36 13.73 -5.31
C LEU A 14 -2.16 14.72 -4.15
N ALA A 15 -3.00 15.76 -4.06
CA ALA A 15 -2.96 16.72 -2.96
C ALA A 15 -3.42 16.13 -1.61
N LYS A 16 -4.38 15.20 -1.63
CA LYS A 16 -4.84 14.49 -0.41
C LYS A 16 -3.81 13.48 0.12
N GLY A 17 -2.92 13.00 -0.74
CA GLY A 17 -1.86 12.06 -0.40
C GLY A 17 -2.33 10.60 -0.39
N PHE A 18 -1.61 9.76 0.37
CA PHE A 18 -1.76 8.30 0.34
C PHE A 18 -1.86 7.72 1.74
N TYR A 19 -2.63 6.65 1.90
CA TYR A 19 -2.50 5.73 3.03
C TYR A 19 -1.31 4.80 2.81
N HIS A 20 -0.63 4.43 3.90
CA HIS A 20 0.61 3.67 3.84
C HIS A 20 0.62 2.57 4.90
N THR A 21 0.96 1.35 4.51
CA THR A 21 1.23 0.23 5.43
C THR A 21 2.53 -0.45 5.05
N THR A 22 3.20 -1.05 6.04
CA THR A 22 4.51 -1.69 5.84
C THR A 22 4.53 -3.11 6.36
N GLY A 23 5.30 -3.96 5.70
CA GLY A 23 5.75 -5.24 6.19
C GLY A 23 7.26 -5.22 6.38
N VAL A 24 7.71 -5.74 7.52
CA VAL A 24 9.13 -5.78 7.90
C VAL A 24 9.50 -7.20 8.31
N GLY A 25 10.69 -7.63 7.91
CA GLY A 25 11.22 -8.96 8.21
C GLY A 25 12.24 -9.47 7.20
N PRO A 26 12.70 -10.72 7.35
CA PRO A 26 13.79 -11.27 6.55
C PRO A 26 13.36 -11.86 5.19
N ASP A 27 12.07 -11.77 4.82
CA ASP A 27 11.55 -12.32 3.58
C ASP A 27 10.69 -11.28 2.84
N LEU A 28 11.07 -10.95 1.60
CA LEU A 28 10.39 -9.93 0.79
C LEU A 28 8.94 -10.29 0.49
N MET A 29 8.65 -11.56 0.22
CA MET A 29 7.31 -12.01 -0.15
C MET A 29 6.35 -11.95 1.04
N GLU A 30 6.78 -12.38 2.21
CA GLU A 30 6.00 -12.27 3.44
C GLU A 30 5.83 -10.81 3.86
N ASN A 31 6.85 -9.96 3.67
CA ASN A 31 6.71 -8.54 3.94
C ASN A 31 5.72 -7.85 2.99
N ALA A 32 5.73 -8.20 1.70
CA ALA A 32 4.73 -7.75 0.75
C ALA A 32 3.31 -8.15 1.20
N LYS A 33 3.12 -9.42 1.56
CA LYS A 33 1.82 -9.93 2.07
C LYS A 33 1.40 -9.20 3.34
N LYS A 34 2.32 -8.94 4.28
CA LYS A 34 2.04 -8.19 5.53
C LYS A 34 1.58 -6.78 5.22
N ALA A 35 2.27 -6.06 4.34
CA ALA A 35 1.89 -4.70 3.94
C ALA A 35 0.47 -4.66 3.34
N VAL A 36 0.19 -5.56 2.39
CA VAL A 36 -1.13 -5.66 1.74
C VAL A 36 -2.23 -6.02 2.75
N ARG A 37 -2.01 -7.05 3.58
CA ARG A 37 -2.99 -7.50 4.58
C ARG A 37 -3.28 -6.41 5.61
N ALA A 38 -2.27 -5.69 6.06
CA ALA A 38 -2.45 -4.56 6.96
C ALA A 38 -3.31 -3.45 6.33
N MET A 39 -3.13 -3.17 5.03
CA MET A 39 -3.96 -2.21 4.31
C MET A 39 -5.41 -2.68 4.23
N ILE A 40 -5.63 -3.95 3.87
CA ILE A 40 -6.97 -4.55 3.81
C ILE A 40 -7.65 -4.50 5.18
N ASP A 41 -6.94 -4.92 6.24
CA ASP A 41 -7.46 -4.92 7.61
C ASP A 41 -7.87 -3.51 8.05
N TRP A 42 -7.06 -2.49 7.75
CA TRP A 42 -7.36 -1.10 8.05
C TRP A 42 -8.56 -0.58 7.24
N LEU A 43 -8.62 -0.85 5.94
CA LEU A 43 -9.76 -0.47 5.10
C LEU A 43 -11.08 -1.08 5.59
N VAL A 44 -11.05 -2.33 6.05
CA VAL A 44 -12.24 -3.00 6.60
C VAL A 44 -12.63 -2.38 7.95
N ARG A 45 -11.68 -2.23 8.88
CA ARG A 45 -11.97 -1.80 10.25
C ARG A 45 -12.26 -0.31 10.38
N ASP A 46 -11.48 0.51 9.70
CA ASP A 46 -11.46 1.96 9.89
C ASP A 46 -12.20 2.70 8.78
N GLN A 47 -12.32 2.12 7.57
CA GLN A 47 -13.08 2.71 6.46
C GLN A 47 -14.41 2.00 6.18
N GLY A 48 -14.70 0.90 6.89
CA GLY A 48 -15.99 0.20 6.83
C GLY A 48 -16.25 -0.55 5.53
N LEU A 49 -15.20 -0.84 4.74
CA LEU A 49 -15.34 -1.59 3.50
C LEU A 49 -15.54 -3.08 3.78
N SER A 50 -16.21 -3.78 2.86
CA SER A 50 -16.17 -5.23 2.87
C SER A 50 -14.76 -5.74 2.55
N LEU A 51 -14.46 -6.97 2.98
CA LEU A 51 -13.18 -7.61 2.66
C LEU A 51 -12.92 -7.68 1.15
N HIS A 52 -13.96 -7.92 0.35
CA HIS A 52 -13.86 -8.01 -1.11
C HIS A 52 -13.57 -6.65 -1.75
N GLU A 53 -14.21 -5.58 -1.29
CA GLU A 53 -13.94 -4.20 -1.76
C GLU A 53 -12.51 -3.77 -1.39
N ALA A 54 -12.10 -3.99 -0.14
CA ALA A 54 -10.76 -3.67 0.32
C ALA A 54 -9.67 -4.42 -0.48
N TYR A 55 -9.91 -5.70 -0.77
CA TYR A 55 -9.03 -6.50 -1.64
C TYR A 55 -8.99 -5.95 -3.07
N ALA A 56 -10.14 -5.65 -3.67
CA ALA A 56 -10.22 -5.12 -5.02
C ALA A 56 -9.49 -3.77 -5.16
N ILE A 57 -9.66 -2.87 -4.19
CA ILE A 57 -8.93 -1.60 -4.11
C ILE A 57 -7.42 -1.87 -4.06
N CYS A 58 -6.96 -2.67 -3.11
CA CYS A 58 -5.53 -2.98 -2.98
C CYS A 58 -4.95 -3.62 -4.25
N SER A 59 -5.75 -4.38 -5.01
CA SER A 59 -5.31 -5.05 -6.23
C SER A 59 -5.23 -4.13 -7.46
N VAL A 60 -6.03 -3.07 -7.53
CA VAL A 60 -6.16 -2.23 -8.73
C VAL A 60 -5.45 -0.90 -8.57
N VAL A 61 -5.60 -0.27 -7.41
CA VAL A 61 -5.06 1.07 -7.13
C VAL A 61 -3.90 1.06 -6.13
N GLY A 62 -3.68 -0.08 -5.48
CA GLY A 62 -2.56 -0.26 -4.56
C GLY A 62 -1.23 -0.27 -5.30
N ASP A 63 -0.24 0.41 -4.73
CA ASP A 63 1.13 0.47 -5.26
C ASP A 63 2.09 -0.10 -4.21
N LEU A 64 2.74 -1.21 -4.58
CA LEU A 64 3.65 -1.95 -3.72
C LEU A 64 5.11 -1.58 -4.01
N LYS A 65 5.83 -1.11 -2.99
CA LYS A 65 7.18 -0.56 -3.11
C LYS A 65 8.17 -1.26 -2.18
N LEU A 66 9.30 -1.68 -2.72
CA LEU A 66 10.46 -2.06 -1.91
C LEU A 66 11.06 -0.76 -1.35
N SER A 67 10.89 -0.54 -0.04
CA SER A 67 11.29 0.72 0.61
C SER A 67 12.73 0.68 1.09
N GLU A 68 13.16 -0.46 1.62
CA GLU A 68 14.52 -0.67 2.09
C GLU A 68 14.93 -2.13 1.90
N VAL A 69 16.01 -2.34 1.14
CA VAL A 69 16.56 -3.68 0.85
C VAL A 69 17.98 -3.85 1.39
N VAL A 70 18.52 -2.82 2.03
CA VAL A 70 19.91 -2.75 2.49
C VAL A 70 20.08 -2.99 3.99
N ASP A 71 18.99 -2.95 4.76
CA ASP A 71 19.00 -3.33 6.18
C ASP A 71 19.01 -4.85 6.30
N ILE A 72 20.10 -5.41 6.80
CA ILE A 72 20.25 -6.86 6.99
C ILE A 72 20.14 -7.13 8.49
N PRO A 73 19.26 -8.05 8.93
CA PRO A 73 18.58 -9.07 8.13
C PRO A 73 17.16 -8.70 7.67
N ASN A 74 16.69 -7.46 7.82
CA ASN A 74 15.28 -7.11 7.63
C ASN A 74 15.04 -6.16 6.46
N TRP A 75 14.18 -6.56 5.54
CA TRP A 75 13.73 -5.67 4.46
C TRP A 75 12.39 -5.03 4.78
N ILE A 76 12.12 -3.89 4.14
CA ILE A 76 10.86 -3.15 4.29
C ILE A 76 10.16 -3.11 2.93
N VAL A 77 8.93 -3.62 2.91
CA VAL A 77 8.01 -3.50 1.77
C VAL A 77 6.81 -2.68 2.21
N SER A 78 6.37 -1.78 1.35
CA SER A 78 5.27 -0.86 1.62
C SER A 78 4.15 -0.99 0.61
N MET A 79 2.90 -0.80 1.05
CA MET A 79 1.73 -0.61 0.21
C MET A 79 1.23 0.83 0.36
N THR A 80 0.99 1.51 -0.76
CA THR A 80 0.32 2.81 -0.80
C THR A 80 -1.03 2.75 -1.50
N VAL A 81 -2.05 3.40 -0.94
CA VAL A 81 -3.38 3.57 -1.56
C VAL A 81 -3.72 5.07 -1.59
N PRO A 82 -4.11 5.67 -2.74
CA PRO A 82 -4.47 7.08 -2.81
C PRO A 82 -5.68 7.44 -1.94
N ARG A 83 -5.68 8.64 -1.37
CA ARG A 83 -6.83 9.17 -0.62
C ARG A 83 -7.81 9.85 -1.55
N GLY A 84 -9.11 9.75 -1.23
CA GLY A 84 -10.18 10.34 -2.03
C GLY A 84 -10.52 9.53 -3.29
N ILE A 85 -10.24 8.22 -3.26
CA ILE A 85 -10.92 7.22 -4.10
C ILE A 85 -12.38 7.09 -3.68
#